data_AF-A0A5M9JMS1-F1
#
_entry.id   AF-A0A5M9JMS1-F1
#
_cell.length_a   1.000
_cell.length_b   1.000
_cell.length_c   1.000
_cell.angle_alpha   90.00
_cell.angle_beta   90.00
_cell.angle_gamma   90.00
#
_symmetry.space_group_name_H-M   'P 1'
#
loop_
_entity.id
_entity.type
_entity.pdbx_description
1 polymer ?
#
loop_
_entity_poly.entity_id
_entity_poly.type
_entity_poly.pdbx_seq_one_letter_code
_entity_poly.pdbx_strand_id
1 'polypeptide(L)'
;MAASILKGALPRGEEGKRAASELIAKDEEQYEEFAIRLAKNFHYDTNKGYGVGRGRLGDLRRLLYESRYDCALFDTRRWVRDLEWAYEVAWRRWVDGEGGDIYIR
;
A
#
# COMPACT_ATOMS: atom_id res chain seq x y z
N MET A 1 10.73 -0.34 -7.05
CA MET A 1 10.27 -1.19 -5.92
C MET A 1 8.75 -1.13 -5.78
N ALA A 2 8.14 -2.04 -5.00
CA ALA A 2 6.70 -2.38 -4.88
C ALA A 2 5.72 -1.27 -4.42
N ALA A 3 5.90 -0.03 -4.90
CA ALA A 3 5.11 1.14 -4.56
C ALA A 3 3.61 0.97 -4.82
N SER A 4 3.23 0.16 -5.83
CA SER A 4 1.84 -0.14 -6.15
C SER A 4 1.12 -0.90 -5.02
N ILE A 5 1.78 -1.89 -4.41
CA ILE A 5 1.23 -2.66 -3.29
C ILE A 5 1.00 -1.74 -2.10
N LEU A 6 2.01 -0.93 -1.75
CA LEU A 6 1.91 -0.04 -0.60
C LEU A 6 0.82 1.02 -0.79
N LYS A 7 0.68 1.59 -1.98
CA LYS A 7 -0.41 2.54 -2.29
C LYS A 7 -1.79 1.91 -2.08
N GLY A 8 -1.96 0.62 -2.40
CA GLY A 8 -3.21 -0.10 -2.17
C GLY A 8 -3.49 -0.38 -0.69
N ALA A 9 -2.46 -0.47 0.15
CA ALA A 9 -2.58 -0.76 1.58
C ALA A 9 -2.92 0.46 2.44
N LEU A 10 -2.59 1.66 1.95
CA LEU A 10 -2.76 2.91 2.69
C LEU A 10 -4.21 3.43 2.66
N PRO A 11 -4.67 4.09 3.74
CA PRO A 11 -6.00 4.68 3.77
C PRO A 11 -6.09 5.87 2.83
N ARG A 12 -7.31 6.22 2.43
CA ARG A 12 -7.56 7.43 1.63
C ARG A 12 -7.45 8.66 2.54
N GLY A 13 -6.82 9.72 2.04
CA GLY A 13 -6.73 11.01 2.74
C GLY A 13 -5.29 11.46 2.98
N GLU A 14 -5.13 12.54 3.74
CA GLU A 14 -3.83 13.19 3.96
C GLU A 14 -2.85 12.31 4.71
N GLU A 15 -3.31 11.54 5.70
CA GLU A 15 -2.42 10.66 6.46
C GLU A 15 -1.85 9.52 5.60
N GLY A 16 -2.66 8.96 4.69
CA GLY A 16 -2.19 7.99 3.71
C GLY A 16 -1.22 8.58 2.70
N LYS A 17 -1.46 9.80 2.20
CA LYS A 17 -0.51 10.51 1.32
C LYS A 17 0.82 10.78 2.02
N ARG A 18 0.77 11.21 3.27
CA ARG A 18 1.96 11.44 4.09
C ARG A 18 2.75 10.13 4.27
N ALA A 19 2.09 9.06 4.69
CA ALA A 19 2.70 7.74 4.83
C ALA A 19 3.32 7.27 3.51
N ALA A 20 2.66 7.48 2.37
CA ALA A 20 3.21 7.15 1.05
C ALA A 20 4.50 7.92 0.77
N SER A 21 4.55 9.22 1.07
CA SER A 21 5.76 10.04 0.88
C SER A 21 6.93 9.64 1.79
N GLU A 22 6.64 8.98 2.93
CA GLU A 22 7.64 8.53 3.90
C GLU A 22 8.14 7.09 3.63
N LEU A 23 7.41 6.31 2.83
CA LEU A 23 7.66 4.88 2.61
C LEU A 23 7.94 4.51 1.14
N ILE A 24 7.56 5.34 0.17
CA ILE A 24 7.80 5.10 -1.26
C ILE A 24 9.05 5.87 -1.67
N ALA A 25 10.17 5.15 -1.73
CA ALA A 25 11.41 5.67 -2.27
C ALA A 25 11.44 5.58 -3.81
N LYS A 26 12.11 6.56 -4.43
CA LYS A 26 12.32 6.64 -5.89
C LYS A 26 13.55 5.83 -6.34
N ASP A 27 14.52 5.63 -5.46
CA ASP A 27 15.80 4.96 -5.68
C ASP A 27 16.30 4.29 -4.39
N GLU A 28 17.47 3.64 -4.45
CA GLU A 28 18.06 2.90 -3.33
C GLU A 28 18.59 3.83 -2.23
N GLU A 29 19.20 4.95 -2.60
CA GLU A 29 19.73 5.93 -1.64
C GLU A 29 18.62 6.52 -0.76
N GLN A 30 17.50 6.92 -1.39
CA GLN A 30 16.34 7.42 -0.67
C GLN A 30 15.69 6.33 0.19
N TYR A 31 15.70 5.07 -0.26
CA TYR A 31 15.19 3.96 0.53
C TYR A 31 15.99 3.80 1.83
N GLU A 32 17.32 3.83 1.73
CA GLU A 32 18.20 3.77 2.89
C GLU A 32 17.97 4.95 3.85
N GLU A 33 17.88 6.18 3.31
CA GLU A 33 17.60 7.38 4.10
C GLU A 33 16.29 7.24 4.90
N PHE A 34 15.23 6.77 4.24
CA PHE A 34 13.92 6.59 4.86
C PHE A 34 13.96 5.52 5.95
N ALA A 35 14.62 4.40 5.70
CA ALA A 35 14.78 3.31 6.66
C ALA A 35 15.52 3.79 7.92
N ILE A 36 16.66 4.48 7.75
CA ILE A 36 17.45 5.03 8.85
C ILE A 36 16.62 6.05 9.64
N ARG A 37 15.96 6.99 8.96
CA ARG A 37 15.14 8.03 9.59
C ARG A 37 14.02 7.43 10.45
N LEU A 38 13.32 6.42 9.94
CA LEU A 38 12.24 5.76 10.65
C LEU A 38 12.75 4.94 11.84
N ALA A 39 13.85 4.22 11.67
CA ALA A 39 14.44 3.38 12.71
C ALA A 39 15.03 4.22 13.86
N LYS A 40 15.75 5.31 13.56
CA LYS A 40 16.38 6.17 14.58
C LYS A 40 15.39 6.80 15.55
N ASN A 41 14.17 7.07 15.10
CA ASN A 41 13.13 7.71 15.91
C ASN A 41 12.20 6.71 16.60
N PHE A 42 12.47 5.41 16.52
CA PHE A 42 11.63 4.37 17.08
C PHE A 42 12.22 3.78 18.36
N HIS A 43 11.40 3.67 19.41
CA HIS A 43 11.78 3.00 20.66
C HIS A 43 10.55 2.38 21.32
N TYR A 44 10.76 1.42 22.22
CA TYR A 44 9.69 0.85 23.05
C TYR A 44 9.65 1.53 24.41
N ASP A 45 8.49 2.05 24.77
CA ASP A 45 8.15 2.54 26.10
C ASP A 45 7.56 1.38 26.92
N THR A 46 8.25 0.94 27.97
CA THR A 46 7.89 -0.21 28.80
C THR A 46 7.29 0.16 30.15
N ASN A 47 7.02 1.44 30.41
CA ASN A 47 6.59 1.95 31.72
C ASN A 47 5.24 1.38 32.19
N LYS A 48 4.44 0.79 31.29
CA LYS A 48 3.11 0.22 31.59
C LYS A 48 3.11 -1.30 31.83
N GLY A 49 4.29 -1.93 31.96
CA GLY A 49 4.42 -3.38 32.10
C GLY A 49 4.29 -4.16 30.79
N TYR A 50 4.08 -3.47 29.67
CA TYR A 50 4.15 -3.99 28.30
C TYR A 50 4.79 -2.95 27.38
N GLY A 51 5.42 -3.39 26.28
CA GLY A 51 6.14 -2.51 25.37
C GLY A 51 5.21 -1.80 24.39
N VAL A 52 5.18 -0.46 24.42
CA VAL A 52 4.48 0.38 23.45
C VAL A 52 5.50 1.00 22.49
N GLY A 53 5.41 0.65 21.20
CA GLY A 53 6.24 1.28 20.18
C GLY A 53 5.90 2.76 20.02
N ARG A 54 6.88 3.64 20.23
CA ARG A 54 6.78 5.09 20.08
C ARG A 54 7.58 5.55 18.86
N GLY A 55 7.12 6.64 18.25
CA GLY A 55 7.73 7.23 17.07
C GLY A 55 7.00 6.88 15.77
N ARG A 56 7.37 7.57 14.68
CA ARG A 56 6.65 7.54 13.41
C ARG A 56 6.49 6.14 12.82
N LEU A 57 7.49 5.27 12.98
CA LEU A 57 7.40 3.88 12.53
C LEU A 57 6.30 3.09 13.25
N GLY A 58 6.07 3.36 14.54
CA GLY A 58 4.97 2.76 15.30
C GLY A 58 3.61 3.24 14.81
N ASP A 59 3.49 4.54 14.51
CA ASP A 59 2.27 5.13 13.96
C ASP A 59 1.95 4.53 12.58
N LEU A 60 2.94 4.40 11.70
CA LEU A 60 2.78 3.78 10.38
C LEU A 60 2.36 2.31 10.48
N ARG A 61 2.93 1.55 11.42
CA ARG A 61 2.52 0.15 11.68
C ARG A 61 1.06 0.08 12.12
N ARG A 62 0.63 0.96 13.02
CA ARG A 62 -0.77 1.04 13.47
C ARG A 62 -1.68 1.42 12.31
N LEU A 63 -1.33 2.44 11.53
CA LEU A 63 -2.10 2.91 10.38
C LEU A 63 -2.35 1.77 9.38
N LEU A 64 -1.29 1.04 8.98
CA LEU A 64 -1.41 -0.09 8.06
C LEU A 64 -2.23 -1.24 8.65
N TYR A 65 -2.05 -1.52 9.95
CA TYR A 65 -2.81 -2.55 10.64
C TYR A 65 -4.30 -2.22 10.66
N GLU A 66 -4.69 -1.00 11.05
CA GLU A 66 -6.08 -0.56 11.10
C GLU A 66 -6.70 -0.48 9.70
N SER A 67 -5.94 0.02 8.72
CA SER A 67 -6.43 0.18 7.34
C SER A 67 -6.66 -1.13 6.61
N ARG A 68 -6.11 -2.27 7.09
CA ARG A 68 -6.21 -3.57 6.39
C ARG A 68 -7.65 -4.01 6.11
N TYR A 69 -8.61 -3.57 6.92
CA TYR A 69 -9.99 -4.00 6.84
C TYR A 69 -10.74 -3.34 5.68
N ASP A 70 -10.37 -2.10 5.35
CA ASP A 70 -11.10 -1.27 4.38
C ASP A 70 -10.23 -0.84 3.19
N CYS A 71 -8.95 -1.22 3.16
CA CYS A 71 -8.06 -0.84 2.08
C CYS A 71 -8.29 -1.67 0.82
N ALA A 72 -7.98 -1.04 -0.32
CA ALA A 72 -8.15 -1.59 -1.64
C ALA A 72 -7.34 -2.89 -1.85
N LEU A 73 -6.20 -3.05 -1.17
CA LEU A 73 -5.32 -4.20 -1.34
C LEU A 73 -5.98 -5.52 -0.91
N PHE A 74 -6.84 -5.50 0.11
CA PHE A 74 -7.49 -6.71 0.66
C PHE A 74 -8.96 -6.85 0.25
N ASP A 75 -9.46 -6.00 -0.65
CA ASP A 75 -10.78 -6.13 -1.23
C ASP A 75 -10.78 -7.22 -2.32
N THR A 76 -10.82 -8.48 -1.88
CA THR A 76 -10.80 -9.66 -2.76
C THR A 76 -12.03 -9.69 -3.67
N ARG A 77 -13.20 -9.27 -3.19
CA ARG A 77 -14.43 -9.30 -3.98
C ARG A 77 -14.33 -8.36 -5.17
N ARG A 78 -13.88 -7.13 -4.94
CA ARG A 78 -13.62 -6.17 -6.01
C ARG A 78 -12.54 -6.70 -6.96
N TRP A 79 -11.44 -7.23 -6.43
CA TRP A 79 -10.35 -7.77 -7.25
C TRP A 79 -10.80 -8.90 -8.19
N VAL A 80 -11.59 -9.86 -7.71
CA VAL A 80 -12.11 -10.96 -8.54
C VAL A 80 -13.02 -10.42 -9.64
N ARG A 81 -13.97 -9.55 -9.29
CA ARG A 81 -14.88 -8.94 -10.27
C ARG A 81 -14.12 -8.18 -11.36
N ASP A 82 -13.14 -7.39 -10.95
CA ASP A 82 -12.31 -6.58 -11.85
C ASP A 82 -11.48 -7.48 -12.79
N LEU A 83 -10.98 -8.62 -12.29
CA LEU A 83 -10.27 -9.63 -13.09
C LEU A 83 -11.19 -10.33 -14.10
N GLU A 84 -12.35 -10.81 -13.67
CA GLU A 84 -13.32 -11.49 -14.52
C GLU A 84 -13.77 -10.57 -15.67
N TRP A 85 -14.06 -9.31 -15.36
CA TRP A 85 -14.40 -8.31 -16.36
C TRP A 85 -13.25 -8.08 -17.36
N ALA A 86 -12.00 -8.02 -16.89
CA ALA A 86 -10.85 -7.88 -17.77
C ALA A 86 -10.71 -9.07 -18.73
N TYR A 87 -11.02 -10.28 -18.27
CA TYR A 87 -11.03 -11.47 -19.14
C TYR A 87 -12.14 -11.42 -20.19
N GLU A 88 -13.35 -10.98 -19.85
CA GLU A 88 -14.42 -10.79 -20.83
C GLU A 88 -14.02 -9.78 -21.92
N VAL A 89 -13.40 -8.67 -21.52
CA VAL A 89 -12.91 -7.65 -22.47
C VAL A 89 -11.79 -8.20 -23.34
N ALA A 90 -10.83 -8.92 -22.76
CA ALA A 90 -9.72 -9.53 -23.49
C ALA A 90 -10.24 -10.51 -24.54
N TRP A 91 -11.21 -11.36 -24.16
CA TRP A 91 -11.82 -12.33 -25.05
C TRP A 91 -12.53 -11.65 -26.23
N ARG A 92 -13.39 -10.66 -25.96
CA ARG A 92 -14.11 -9.94 -27.01
C ARG A 92 -13.15 -9.26 -27.99
N ARG A 93 -12.14 -8.54 -27.49
CA ARG A 93 -11.13 -7.88 -28.33
C ARG A 93 -10.37 -8.88 -29.20
N TRP A 94 -10.01 -10.04 -28.64
CA TRP A 94 -9.36 -11.09 -29.40
C TRP A 94 -10.24 -11.62 -30.55
N VAL A 95 -11.54 -11.84 -30.31
CA VAL A 95 -12.51 -12.23 -31.35
C VAL A 95 -12.62 -11.17 -32.46
N ASP A 96 -12.61 -9.89 -32.07
CA ASP A 96 -12.72 -8.75 -32.99
C ASP A 96 -11.40 -8.38 -33.70
N GLY A 97 -10.29 -9.07 -33.36
CA GLY A 97 -8.96 -8.78 -33.91
C GLY A 97 -8.33 -7.48 -33.38
N GLU A 98 -8.82 -6.97 -32.24
CA GLU A 98 -8.35 -5.74 -31.60
C GLU A 98 -7.28 -6.02 -30.54
N GLY A 99 -6.20 -5.21 -30.55
CA GLY A 99 -5.12 -5.28 -29.55
C GLY A 99 -5.13 -4.11 -28.55
N GLY A 100 -4.18 -4.12 -27.62
CA GLY A 100 -3.89 -3.00 -26.71
C GLY A 100 -4.36 -3.19 -25.26
N ASP A 101 -4.05 -2.19 -24.44
CA ASP A 101 -4.23 -2.26 -22.98
C ASP A 101 -5.70 -2.25 -22.54
N ILE A 102 -5.98 -3.00 -21.47
CA ILE A 102 -7.30 -3.07 -20.83
C ILE A 102 -7.27 -2.22 -19.57
N TYR A 103 -8.13 -1.19 -19.53
CA TYR A 103 -8.27 -0.31 -18.37
C TYR A 103 -9.53 -0.68 -17.61
N ILE A 104 -9.35 -1.15 -16.38
CA ILE A 104 -10.42 -1.46 -15.44
C ILE A 104 -10.85 -0.14 -14.76
N ARG A 105 -12.17 0.08 -14.63
CA ARG A 105 -12.75 1.28 -14.01
C ARG A 105 -12.96 1.13 -12.51
#